data_AF-A0A7R9T173-F1
#
_entry.id   AF-A0A7R9T173-F1
#
_cell.length_a   1.000
_cell.length_b   1.000
_cell.length_c   1.000
_cell.angle_alpha   90.00
_cell.angle_beta   90.00
_cell.angle_gamma   90.00
#
_symmetry.space_group_name_H-M   'P 1'
#
loop_
_entity.id
_entity.type
_entity.pdbx_description
1 polymer ?
#
loop_
_entity_poly.entity_id
_entity_poly.type
_entity_poly.pdbx_seq_one_letter_code
_entity_poly.pdbx_strand_id
1 'polypeptide(L)'
;GGHVVKTIRKGIANQDCFNDDPGLLMYGCLCVIFSVAIWLVVASFLEMPVSTTHSCVGGMIGMTMVARGSSCVVWSAKSDTFPYIKGVAAIVVSWLLSPIVSGGFSFVFFLTLRALVMRSQNSYARARLAFPVLLACTLIINIFFIVYKGASFLELDDTPLSTAFAAAFGVGCGAGVLSYFLAVPYILRTTDALYEQRQLEKAE
;
A
#
# COMPACT_ATOMS: atom_id res chain seq x y z
N GLY A 1 9.04 1.80 -2.98
CA GLY A 1 8.54 2.34 -4.28
C GLY A 1 9.19 1.69 -5.50
N GLY A 2 10.52 1.56 -5.54
CA GLY A 2 11.25 1.16 -6.76
C GLY A 2 10.88 -0.21 -7.36
N HIS A 3 10.41 -1.17 -6.56
CA HIS A 3 9.99 -2.49 -7.06
C HIS A 3 8.80 -2.42 -8.03
N VAL A 4 7.81 -1.58 -7.75
CA VAL A 4 6.64 -1.42 -8.63
C VAL A 4 7.05 -0.78 -9.96
N VAL A 5 7.93 0.22 -9.90
CA VAL A 5 8.49 0.87 -11.10
C VAL A 5 9.26 -0.14 -11.96
N LYS A 6 10.06 -1.03 -11.35
CA LYS A 6 10.73 -2.12 -12.05
C LYS A 6 9.72 -3.04 -12.76
N THR A 7 8.61 -3.38 -12.12
CA THR A 7 7.53 -4.19 -12.72
C THR A 7 6.83 -3.48 -13.88
N ILE A 8 6.52 -2.18 -13.77
CA ILE A 8 5.89 -1.44 -14.89
C ILE A 8 6.86 -1.35 -16.07
N ARG A 9 8.14 -1.09 -15.82
CA ARG A 9 9.16 -0.92 -16.87
C ARG A 9 9.52 -2.24 -17.57
N LYS A 10 9.72 -3.33 -16.83
CA LYS A 10 10.23 -4.61 -17.38
C LYS A 10 9.18 -5.72 -17.47
N GLY A 11 8.08 -5.60 -16.73
CA GLY A 11 7.05 -6.64 -16.64
C GLY A 11 5.94 -6.49 -17.68
N ILE A 12 5.93 -5.44 -18.49
CA ILE A 12 4.88 -5.18 -19.48
C ILE A 12 5.46 -5.15 -20.90
N ALA A 13 6.44 -4.27 -21.13
CA ALA A 13 7.15 -4.18 -22.41
C ALA A 13 8.40 -5.07 -22.38
N ASN A 14 8.55 -5.96 -23.35
CA ASN A 14 9.78 -6.74 -23.51
C ASN A 14 10.91 -5.81 -23.96
N GLN A 15 11.93 -5.62 -23.13
CA GLN A 15 13.05 -4.72 -23.43
C GLN A 15 13.87 -5.18 -24.65
N ASP A 16 13.93 -6.49 -24.90
CA ASP A 16 14.70 -7.05 -26.01
C ASP A 16 14.18 -6.58 -27.37
N CYS A 17 12.87 -6.30 -27.46
CA CYS A 17 12.24 -5.74 -28.65
C CYS A 17 12.65 -4.28 -28.94
N PHE A 18 13.30 -3.59 -28.01
CA PHE A 18 13.69 -2.18 -28.14
C PHE A 18 15.21 -1.98 -28.16
N ASN A 19 16.00 -3.05 -28.20
CA ASN A 19 17.46 -2.95 -28.23
C ASN A 19 17.98 -2.21 -29.46
N ASP A 20 17.30 -2.32 -30.60
CA ASP A 20 17.70 -1.64 -31.85
C ASP A 20 17.41 -0.14 -31.81
N ASP A 21 16.41 0.29 -31.04
CA ASP A 21 16.02 1.70 -30.88
C ASP A 21 15.50 1.96 -29.46
N PRO A 22 16.41 2.22 -28.50
CA PRO A 22 16.03 2.54 -27.12
C PRO A 22 15.35 3.91 -27.00
N GLY A 23 15.54 4.81 -27.98
CA GLY A 23 14.89 6.12 -28.03
C GLY A 23 13.37 5.98 -28.14
N LEU A 24 12.91 5.02 -28.95
CA LEU A 24 11.49 4.72 -29.10
C LEU A 24 10.81 4.35 -27.77
N LEU A 25 11.46 3.53 -26.93
CA LEU A 25 10.92 3.17 -25.61
C LEU A 25 10.84 4.39 -24.67
N MET A 26 11.84 5.26 -24.71
CA MET A 26 11.87 6.50 -23.91
C MET A 26 10.73 7.44 -24.30
N TYR A 27 10.57 7.72 -25.61
CA TYR A 27 9.46 8.53 -26.10
C TYR A 27 8.11 7.89 -25.82
N GLY A 28 7.99 6.56 -25.98
CA GLY A 28 6.80 5.81 -25.61
C GLY A 28 6.41 6.00 -24.15
N CYS A 29 7.38 5.89 -23.22
CA CYS A 29 7.13 6.11 -21.79
C CYS A 29 6.70 7.56 -21.49
N LEU A 30 7.27 8.55 -22.18
CA LEU A 30 6.84 9.95 -22.06
C LEU A 30 5.39 10.14 -22.50
N CYS A 31 5.00 9.56 -23.64
CA CYS A 31 3.62 9.57 -24.12
C CYS A 31 2.67 8.91 -23.11
N VAL A 32 3.05 7.77 -22.54
CA VAL A 32 2.25 7.08 -21.51
C VAL A 32 2.03 7.97 -20.29
N ILE A 33 3.08 8.60 -19.76
CA ILE A 33 2.95 9.50 -18.60
C ILE A 33 2.02 10.66 -18.91
N PHE A 34 2.14 11.27 -20.09
CA PHE A 34 1.30 12.39 -20.51
C PHE A 34 -0.17 11.98 -20.66
N SER A 35 -0.45 10.86 -21.34
CA SER A 35 -1.81 10.33 -21.50
C SER A 35 -2.43 9.96 -20.15
N VAL A 36 -1.67 9.31 -19.26
CA VAL A 36 -2.14 8.97 -17.92
C VAL A 36 -2.41 10.23 -17.10
N ALA A 37 -1.56 11.25 -17.17
CA ALA A 37 -1.77 12.51 -16.47
C ALA A 37 -3.08 13.19 -16.91
N ILE A 38 -3.31 13.29 -18.22
CA ILE A 38 -4.57 13.84 -18.76
C ILE A 38 -5.78 13.04 -18.24
N TRP A 39 -5.71 11.71 -18.34
CA TRP A 39 -6.80 10.85 -17.87
C TRP A 39 -7.11 11.03 -16.38
N LEU A 40 -6.07 11.12 -15.54
CA LEU A 40 -6.23 11.31 -14.10
C LEU A 40 -6.77 12.70 -13.75
N VAL A 41 -6.36 13.75 -14.47
CA VAL A 41 -6.91 15.10 -14.27
C VAL A 41 -8.40 15.11 -14.63
N VAL A 42 -8.78 14.53 -15.77
CA VAL A 42 -10.19 14.42 -16.19
C VAL A 42 -11.00 13.59 -15.19
N ALA A 43 -10.49 12.45 -14.75
CA ALA A 43 -11.19 11.60 -13.78
C ALA A 43 -11.34 12.31 -12.42
N SER A 44 -10.33 13.07 -11.99
CA SER A 44 -10.39 13.86 -10.76
C SER A 44 -11.41 14.99 -10.86
N PHE A 45 -11.50 15.65 -12.03
CA PHE A 45 -12.51 16.68 -12.30
C PHE A 45 -13.93 16.12 -12.26
N LEU A 46 -14.10 14.86 -12.68
CA LEU A 46 -15.38 14.13 -12.65
C LEU A 46 -15.63 13.40 -11.31
N GLU A 47 -14.78 13.61 -10.30
CA GLU A 47 -14.85 12.96 -8.98
C GLU A 47 -14.90 11.42 -9.03
N MET A 48 -14.35 10.82 -10.10
CA MET A 48 -14.35 9.37 -10.28
C MET A 48 -13.14 8.74 -9.58
N PRO A 49 -13.33 7.77 -8.66
CA PRO A 49 -12.22 7.06 -8.03
C PRO A 49 -11.61 6.05 -9.02
N VAL A 50 -10.59 6.48 -9.77
CA VAL A 50 -9.90 5.65 -10.78
C VAL A 50 -8.56 5.10 -10.28
N SER A 51 -8.17 3.94 -10.79
CA SER A 51 -6.88 3.32 -10.49
C SER A 51 -5.76 3.88 -11.39
N THR A 52 -4.82 4.58 -10.77
CA THR A 52 -3.59 5.09 -11.40
C THR A 52 -2.75 3.94 -11.98
N THR A 53 -2.67 2.82 -11.26
CA THR A 53 -1.89 1.64 -11.69
C THR A 53 -2.47 1.01 -12.94
N HIS A 54 -3.80 0.87 -13.04
CA HIS A 54 -4.44 0.32 -14.24
C HIS A 54 -4.23 1.23 -15.45
N SER A 55 -4.29 2.55 -15.23
CA SER A 55 -4.06 3.55 -16.28
C SER A 55 -2.63 3.45 -16.82
N CYS A 56 -1.61 3.37 -15.95
CA CYS A 56 -0.21 3.18 -16.37
C CYS A 56 0.02 1.83 -17.08
N VAL A 57 -0.53 0.74 -16.55
CA VAL A 57 -0.37 -0.60 -17.14
C VAL A 57 -1.03 -0.65 -18.53
N GLY A 58 -2.26 -0.15 -18.67
CA GLY A 58 -2.97 -0.07 -19.94
C GLY A 58 -2.24 0.82 -20.96
N GLY A 59 -1.74 1.98 -20.52
CA GLY A 59 -0.94 2.86 -21.37
C GLY A 59 0.34 2.20 -21.87
N MET A 60 1.07 1.49 -21.01
CA MET A 60 2.27 0.74 -21.41
C MET A 60 1.96 -0.40 -22.39
N ILE A 61 0.85 -1.12 -22.20
CA ILE A 61 0.40 -2.17 -23.14
C ILE A 61 0.10 -1.54 -24.50
N GLY A 62 -0.71 -0.48 -24.54
CA GLY A 62 -1.09 0.21 -25.77
C GLY A 62 0.13 0.78 -26.52
N MET A 63 1.02 1.46 -25.81
CA MET A 63 2.27 1.99 -26.38
C MET A 63 3.13 0.88 -26.99
N THR A 64 3.31 -0.24 -26.28
CA THR A 64 4.14 -1.36 -26.77
C THR A 64 3.51 -2.01 -28.00
N MET A 65 2.18 -2.19 -27.99
CA MET A 65 1.45 -2.74 -29.13
C MET A 65 1.56 -1.87 -30.38
N VAL A 66 1.45 -0.55 -30.24
CA VAL A 66 1.57 0.39 -31.36
C VAL A 66 3.01 0.50 -31.86
N ALA A 67 4.00 0.50 -30.95
CA ALA A 67 5.40 0.71 -31.30
C ALA A 67 6.07 -0.51 -31.95
N ARG A 68 5.83 -1.73 -31.44
CA ARG A 68 6.53 -2.95 -31.85
C ARG A 68 5.62 -4.17 -32.03
N GLY A 69 4.30 -4.02 -31.88
CA GLY A 69 3.33 -5.10 -32.04
C GLY A 69 3.03 -5.89 -30.76
N SER A 70 2.00 -6.73 -30.82
CA SER A 70 1.52 -7.51 -29.66
C SER A 70 2.50 -8.57 -29.17
N SER A 71 3.42 -9.03 -30.02
CA SER A 71 4.48 -9.99 -29.66
C SER A 71 5.51 -9.42 -28.69
N CYS A 72 5.63 -8.09 -28.62
CA CYS A 72 6.56 -7.41 -27.73
C CYS A 72 5.95 -7.07 -26.35
N VAL A 73 4.67 -7.40 -26.13
CA VAL A 73 4.03 -7.34 -24.82
C VAL A 73 4.25 -8.66 -24.09
N VAL A 74 4.69 -8.59 -22.83
CA VAL A 74 4.87 -9.77 -21.97
C VAL A 74 3.51 -10.20 -21.41
N TRP A 75 2.74 -10.94 -22.20
CA TRP A 75 1.39 -11.39 -21.80
C TRP A 75 1.42 -12.38 -20.64
N SER A 76 2.20 -13.45 -20.78
CA SER A 76 2.38 -14.48 -19.76
C SER A 76 3.73 -15.15 -19.96
N ALA A 77 4.55 -15.12 -18.93
CA ALA A 77 5.83 -15.83 -18.85
C ALA A 77 5.84 -16.72 -17.60
N LYS A 78 6.52 -17.86 -17.63
CA LYS A 78 6.64 -18.72 -16.44
C LYS A 78 7.58 -18.08 -15.41
N SER A 79 7.29 -18.30 -14.13
CA SER A 79 8.12 -17.85 -13.02
C SER A 79 8.19 -18.92 -11.94
N ASP A 80 9.33 -19.05 -11.27
CA ASP A 80 9.51 -19.98 -10.15
C ASP A 80 8.91 -19.45 -8.82
N THR A 81 8.39 -18.24 -8.84
CA THR A 81 7.82 -17.53 -7.68
C THR A 81 6.32 -17.29 -7.86
N PHE A 82 5.52 -17.56 -6.82
CA PHE A 82 4.08 -17.31 -6.79
C PHE A 82 3.75 -15.87 -7.25
N PRO A 83 2.81 -15.66 -8.20
CA PRO A 83 1.79 -16.58 -8.73
C PRO A 83 2.24 -17.56 -9.84
N TYR A 84 3.53 -17.87 -9.96
CA TYR A 84 4.16 -18.77 -10.95
C TYR A 84 4.03 -18.32 -12.42
N ILE A 85 3.42 -17.16 -12.61
CA ILE A 85 3.31 -16.43 -13.86
C ILE A 85 3.91 -15.04 -13.68
N LYS A 86 4.45 -14.51 -14.76
CA LYS A 86 5.03 -13.17 -14.93
C LYS A 86 4.36 -12.50 -16.11
N GLY A 87 4.44 -11.17 -16.15
CA GLY A 87 3.81 -10.38 -17.20
C GLY A 87 2.44 -9.84 -16.81
N VAL A 88 1.67 -9.44 -17.82
CA VAL A 88 0.35 -8.84 -17.67
C VAL A 88 -0.62 -9.79 -16.94
N ALA A 89 -0.58 -11.10 -17.22
CA ALA A 89 -1.44 -12.08 -16.57
C ALA A 89 -1.23 -12.11 -15.03
N ALA A 90 0.02 -12.02 -14.56
CA ALA A 90 0.33 -11.97 -13.13
C ALA A 90 -0.23 -10.71 -12.46
N ILE A 91 -0.16 -9.58 -13.18
CA ILE A 91 -0.70 -8.29 -12.72
C ILE A 91 -2.23 -8.40 -12.57
N VAL A 92 -2.93 -8.94 -13.58
CA VAL A 92 -4.40 -9.10 -13.54
C VAL A 92 -4.83 -10.04 -12.40
N VAL A 93 -4.13 -11.16 -12.19
CA VAL A 93 -4.41 -12.04 -11.05
C VAL A 93 -4.23 -11.31 -9.72
N SER A 94 -3.20 -10.47 -9.59
CA SER A 94 -2.98 -9.68 -8.38
C SER A 94 -4.11 -8.67 -8.10
N TRP A 95 -4.74 -8.11 -9.14
CA TRP A 95 -5.85 -7.18 -9.01
C TRP A 95 -7.11 -7.84 -8.45
N LEU A 96 -7.35 -9.11 -8.76
CA LEU A 96 -8.47 -9.86 -8.23
C LEU A 96 -8.17 -10.43 -6.84
N LEU A 97 -6.95 -10.93 -6.64
CA LEU A 97 -6.56 -11.55 -5.37
C LEU A 97 -6.46 -10.53 -4.23
N SER A 98 -5.94 -9.32 -4.52
CA SER A 98 -5.66 -8.33 -3.46
C SER A 98 -6.91 -7.88 -2.70
N PRO A 99 -8.04 -7.53 -3.35
CA PRO A 99 -9.29 -7.18 -2.64
C PRO A 99 -9.89 -8.34 -1.84
N ILE A 100 -9.80 -9.57 -2.36
CA ILE A 100 -10.35 -10.75 -1.68
C ILE A 100 -9.57 -11.01 -0.39
N VAL A 101 -8.25 -11.03 -0.48
CA VAL A 101 -7.38 -11.25 0.67
C VAL A 101 -7.51 -10.10 1.67
N SER A 102 -7.48 -8.84 1.21
CA SER A 102 -7.64 -7.68 2.11
C SER A 102 -9.01 -7.64 2.77
N GLY A 103 -10.07 -8.01 2.06
CA GLY A 103 -11.42 -8.17 2.61
C GLY A 103 -11.48 -9.23 3.70
N GLY A 104 -10.86 -10.39 3.48
CA GLY A 104 -10.75 -11.45 4.50
C GLY A 104 -10.00 -10.99 5.75
N PHE A 105 -8.84 -10.35 5.58
CA PHE A 105 -8.09 -9.79 6.71
C PHE A 105 -8.86 -8.70 7.46
N SER A 106 -9.52 -7.79 6.73
CA SER A 106 -10.35 -6.73 7.33
C SER A 106 -11.51 -7.31 8.14
N PHE A 107 -12.17 -8.36 7.62
CA PHE A 107 -13.24 -9.06 8.33
C PHE A 107 -12.77 -9.66 9.65
N VAL A 108 -11.66 -10.41 9.64
CA VAL A 108 -11.09 -11.02 10.85
C VAL A 108 -10.63 -9.94 11.85
N PHE A 109 -9.97 -8.89 11.36
CA PHE A 109 -9.53 -7.77 12.18
C PHE A 109 -10.71 -7.06 12.85
N PHE A 110 -11.77 -6.78 12.09
CA PHE A 110 -12.99 -6.16 12.61
C PHE A 110 -13.68 -7.04 13.65
N LEU A 111 -13.82 -8.35 13.41
CA LEU A 111 -14.40 -9.26 14.39
C LEU A 111 -13.58 -9.32 15.68
N THR A 112 -12.26 -9.30 15.56
CA THR A 112 -11.34 -9.28 16.71
C THR A 112 -11.53 -8.02 17.55
N LEU A 113 -11.56 -6.84 16.91
CA LEU A 113 -11.83 -5.58 17.60
C LEU A 113 -13.24 -5.53 18.20
N ARG A 114 -14.22 -6.06 17.48
CA ARG A 114 -15.61 -6.12 17.96
C ARG A 114 -15.74 -6.96 19.20
N ALA A 115 -15.11 -8.14 19.23
CA ALA A 115 -15.17 -9.06 20.35
C ALA A 115 -14.37 -8.54 21.56
N LEU A 116 -13.13 -8.08 21.34
CA LEU A 116 -12.20 -7.74 22.42
C LEU A 116 -12.41 -6.32 23.00
N VAL A 117 -12.85 -5.37 22.16
CA VAL A 117 -12.96 -3.95 22.55
C VAL A 117 -14.43 -3.54 22.65
N MET A 118 -15.17 -3.63 21.55
CA MET A 118 -16.49 -2.96 21.44
C MET A 118 -17.60 -3.64 22.25
N ARG A 119 -17.60 -4.97 22.38
CA ARG A 119 -18.63 -5.73 23.14
C ARG A 119 -18.26 -5.96 24.61
N SER A 120 -17.14 -5.40 25.08
CA SER A 120 -16.75 -5.55 26.48
C SER A 120 -17.60 -4.65 27.39
N GLN A 121 -17.83 -5.04 28.63
CA GLN A 121 -18.61 -4.22 29.57
C GLN A 121 -17.95 -2.86 29.86
N ASN A 122 -16.62 -2.77 29.71
CA ASN A 122 -15.82 -1.55 29.88
C ASN A 122 -15.13 -1.15 28.57
N SER A 123 -15.92 -0.93 27.49
CA SER A 123 -15.42 -0.59 26.16
C SER A 123 -14.47 0.60 26.14
N TYR A 124 -14.71 1.63 26.97
CA TYR A 124 -13.85 2.81 27.07
C TYR A 124 -12.44 2.46 27.60
N ALA A 125 -12.35 1.68 28.68
CA ALA A 125 -11.08 1.24 29.24
C ALA A 125 -10.33 0.26 28.32
N ARG A 126 -11.06 -0.60 27.60
CA ARG A 126 -10.46 -1.51 26.62
C ARG A 126 -9.97 -0.78 25.37
N ALA A 127 -10.69 0.24 24.90
CA ALA A 127 -10.25 1.08 23.79
C ALA A 127 -8.95 1.83 24.13
N ARG A 128 -8.85 2.33 25.37
CA ARG A 128 -7.64 2.95 25.92
C ARG A 128 -6.40 2.04 25.79
N LEU A 129 -6.54 0.75 26.08
CA LEU A 129 -5.44 -0.21 25.99
C LEU A 129 -5.21 -0.72 24.56
N ALA A 130 -6.27 -0.84 23.76
CA ALA A 130 -6.18 -1.33 22.38
C ALA A 130 -5.51 -0.33 21.43
N PHE A 131 -5.75 0.97 21.60
CA PHE A 131 -5.19 2.04 20.77
C PHE A 131 -3.65 1.98 20.62
N PRO A 132 -2.85 1.99 21.70
CA PRO A 132 -1.39 1.93 21.58
C PRO A 132 -0.89 0.60 20.99
N VAL A 133 -1.60 -0.51 21.24
CA VAL A 133 -1.25 -1.82 20.68
C VAL A 133 -1.44 -1.82 19.16
N LEU A 134 -2.58 -1.31 18.67
CA LEU A 134 -2.85 -1.18 17.24
C LEU A 134 -1.85 -0.26 16.54
N LEU A 135 -1.50 0.86 17.19
CA LEU A 135 -0.48 1.79 16.69
C LEU A 135 0.89 1.12 16.63
N ALA A 136 1.29 0.40 17.69
CA ALA A 136 2.54 -0.35 17.71
C ALA A 136 2.59 -1.37 16.57
N CYS A 137 1.56 -2.21 16.39
CA CYS A 137 1.49 -3.17 15.30
C CYS A 137 1.62 -2.50 13.92
N THR A 138 0.94 -1.38 13.72
CA THR A 138 0.99 -0.63 12.46
C THR A 138 2.39 -0.08 12.18
N LEU A 139 3.07 0.46 13.20
CA LEU A 139 4.42 0.97 13.07
C LEU A 139 5.44 -0.15 12.87
N ILE A 140 5.32 -1.28 13.57
CA ILE A 140 6.18 -2.45 13.38
C ILE A 140 6.15 -2.89 11.92
N ILE A 141 4.96 -3.05 11.34
CA ILE A 141 4.81 -3.49 9.94
C ILE A 141 5.44 -2.48 8.98
N ASN A 142 5.16 -1.18 9.15
CA ASN A 142 5.70 -0.14 8.27
C ASN A 142 7.23 -0.05 8.35
N ILE A 143 7.80 -0.02 9.56
CA ILE A 143 9.24 0.05 9.77
C ILE A 143 9.92 -1.21 9.22
N PHE A 144 9.34 -2.39 9.43
CA PHE A 144 9.87 -3.62 8.85
C PHE A 144 9.96 -3.53 7.31
N PHE A 145 8.90 -3.09 6.64
CA PHE A 145 8.93 -2.95 5.17
C PHE A 145 9.89 -1.87 4.69
N ILE A 146 10.06 -0.78 5.44
CA ILE A 146 11.03 0.28 5.11
C ILE A 146 12.46 -0.27 5.19
N VAL A 147 12.79 -0.96 6.28
CA VAL A 147 14.14 -1.51 6.52
C VAL A 147 14.44 -2.66 5.56
N TYR A 148 13.51 -3.60 5.39
CA TYR A 148 13.75 -4.83 4.64
C TYR A 148 13.57 -4.69 3.11
N LYS A 149 12.77 -3.74 2.63
CA LYS A 149 12.45 -3.58 1.19
C LYS A 149 12.40 -2.14 0.69
N GLY A 150 12.46 -1.15 1.59
CA GLY A 150 12.18 0.24 1.25
C GLY A 150 13.42 1.05 0.89
N ALA A 151 14.55 0.73 1.51
CA ALA A 151 15.72 1.59 1.53
C ALA A 151 16.83 1.16 0.56
N SER A 152 16.48 0.91 -0.70
CA SER A 152 17.48 0.66 -1.76
C SER A 152 18.43 1.84 -1.99
N PHE A 153 18.08 3.05 -1.49
CA PHE A 153 18.94 4.24 -1.50
C PHE A 153 19.96 4.25 -0.35
N LEU A 154 19.68 3.56 0.77
CA LEU A 154 20.61 3.46 1.89
C LEU A 154 21.39 2.13 1.90
N GLU A 155 21.30 1.31 0.85
CA GLU A 155 21.96 0.01 0.74
C GLU A 155 21.59 -1.00 1.86
N LEU A 156 20.40 -0.86 2.47
CA LEU A 156 19.90 -1.80 3.49
C LEU A 156 19.32 -3.11 2.92
N ASP A 157 19.37 -3.32 1.60
CA ASP A 157 18.78 -4.48 0.92
C ASP A 157 19.39 -5.82 1.38
N ASP A 158 20.61 -5.81 1.95
CA ASP A 158 21.28 -6.98 2.53
C ASP A 158 21.23 -7.03 4.07
N THR A 159 20.34 -6.25 4.71
CA THR A 159 20.24 -6.29 6.17
C THR A 159 19.78 -7.68 6.67
N PRO A 160 20.45 -8.23 7.70
CA PRO A 160 20.02 -9.48 8.30
C PRO A 160 18.56 -9.39 8.76
N LEU A 161 17.80 -10.45 8.54
CA LEU A 161 16.39 -10.51 8.94
C LEU A 161 16.20 -10.16 10.44
N SER A 162 17.16 -10.53 11.28
CA SER A 162 17.17 -10.24 12.71
C SER A 162 17.26 -8.74 13.02
N THR A 163 18.06 -7.97 12.29
CA THR A 163 18.20 -6.53 12.54
C THR A 163 16.96 -5.77 12.08
N ALA A 164 16.34 -6.19 10.98
CA ALA A 164 15.07 -5.65 10.52
C ALA A 164 13.95 -5.88 11.55
N PHE A 165 13.84 -7.08 12.13
CA PHE A 165 12.89 -7.34 13.20
C PHE A 165 13.21 -6.57 14.48
N ALA A 166 14.48 -6.52 14.89
CA ALA A 166 14.89 -5.79 16.10
C ALA A 166 14.56 -4.29 15.98
N ALA A 167 14.84 -3.66 14.84
CA ALA A 167 14.52 -2.26 14.58
C ALA A 167 13.01 -2.03 14.55
N ALA A 168 12.26 -2.89 13.85
CA ALA A 168 10.80 -2.77 13.75
C ALA A 168 10.10 -2.89 15.11
N PHE A 169 10.44 -3.91 15.89
CA PHE A 169 9.90 -4.09 17.24
C PHE A 169 10.39 -3.01 18.21
N GLY A 170 11.65 -2.60 18.14
CA GLY A 170 12.19 -1.55 18.99
C GLY A 170 11.46 -0.22 18.80
N VAL A 171 11.37 0.25 17.55
CA VAL A 171 10.70 1.51 17.22
C VAL A 171 9.20 1.42 17.45
N GLY A 172 8.56 0.33 17.01
CA GLY A 172 7.12 0.16 17.10
C GLY A 172 6.61 -0.01 18.54
N CYS A 173 7.28 -0.83 19.36
CA CYS A 173 6.96 -0.94 20.79
C CYS A 173 7.27 0.36 21.53
N GLY A 174 8.40 1.01 21.23
CA GLY A 174 8.76 2.30 21.82
C GLY A 174 7.69 3.37 21.55
N ALA A 175 7.22 3.48 20.31
CA ALA A 175 6.15 4.39 19.94
C ALA A 175 4.80 4.01 20.57
N GLY A 176 4.49 2.72 20.71
CA GLY A 176 3.30 2.24 21.41
C GLY A 176 3.30 2.62 22.89
N VAL A 177 4.42 2.42 23.58
CA VAL A 177 4.62 2.81 24.98
C VAL A 177 4.50 4.33 25.13
N LEU A 178 5.17 5.09 24.26
CA LEU A 178 5.08 6.55 24.25
C LEU A 178 3.65 7.05 24.04
N SER A 179 2.91 6.43 23.12
CA SER A 179 1.51 6.73 22.84
C SER A 179 0.62 6.44 24.05
N TYR A 180 0.86 5.35 24.77
CA TYR A 180 0.11 5.04 25.99
C TYR A 180 0.33 6.08 27.11
N PHE A 181 1.55 6.63 27.24
CA PHE A 181 1.85 7.63 28.27
C PHE A 181 1.52 9.07 27.89
N LEU A 182 1.57 9.44 26.61
CA LEU A 182 1.34 10.82 26.17
C LEU A 182 0.01 11.01 25.43
N ALA A 183 -0.21 10.25 24.36
CA ALA A 183 -1.34 10.44 23.47
C ALA A 183 -2.66 10.00 24.12
N VAL A 184 -2.66 8.85 24.77
CA VAL A 184 -3.83 8.30 25.45
C VAL A 184 -4.39 9.23 26.53
N PRO A 185 -3.62 9.73 27.52
CA PRO A 185 -4.18 10.63 28.53
C PRO A 185 -4.62 11.98 27.95
N TYR A 186 -3.95 12.47 26.90
CA TYR A 186 -4.37 13.68 26.20
C TYR A 186 -5.74 13.48 25.51
N ILE A 187 -5.88 12.42 24.71
CA ILE A 187 -7.11 12.12 23.98
C ILE A 187 -8.28 11.91 24.94
N LEU A 188 -8.10 11.15 26.02
CA LEU A 188 -9.18 10.87 26.97
C LEU A 188 -9.65 12.14 27.68
N ARG A 189 -8.73 12.99 28.14
CA ARG A 189 -9.09 14.28 28.75
C ARG A 189 -9.91 15.16 27.81
N THR A 190 -9.53 15.22 26.53
CA THR A 190 -10.26 15.99 25.53
C THR A 190 -11.63 15.37 25.23
N THR A 191 -11.70 14.03 25.14
CA THR A 191 -12.96 13.33 24.82
C THR A 191 -13.97 13.46 25.95
N ASP A 192 -13.52 13.35 27.20
CA ASP A 192 -14.36 13.51 28.38
C ASP A 192 -14.89 14.95 28.49
N ALA A 193 -14.03 15.96 28.29
CA ALA A 193 -14.43 17.37 28.28
C ALA A 193 -15.47 17.69 27.18
N LEU A 194 -15.29 17.13 25.98
CA LEU A 194 -16.25 17.27 24.88
C LEU A 194 -17.57 16.56 25.16
N TYR A 195 -17.52 15.39 25.82
CA TYR A 195 -18.72 14.66 26.21
C TYR A 195 -19.53 15.46 27.23
N GLU A 196 -18.87 16.02 28.24
CA GLU A 196 -19.50 16.90 29.24
C GLU A 196 -20.14 18.13 28.60
N GLN A 197 -19.43 18.83 27.70
CA GLN A 197 -19.98 19.98 26.97
C GLN A 197 -21.25 19.63 26.18
N ARG A 198 -21.26 18.50 25.46
CA ARG A 198 -22.45 18.05 24.72
C ARG A 198 -23.63 17.67 25.60
N GLN A 199 -23.40 17.24 26.84
CA GLN A 199 -24.50 16.99 27.78
C GLN A 199 -25.09 18.31 28.29
N LEU A 200 -24.26 19.33 28.50
CA LEU A 200 -24.71 20.68 28.89
C LEU A 200 -25.53 21.34 27.77
N GLU A 201 -25.06 21.29 26.51
CA GLU A 201 -25.80 21.83 25.36
C GLU A 201 -27.16 21.16 25.12
N LYS A 202 -27.34 19.90 25.54
CA LYS A 202 -28.63 19.19 25.44
C LYS A 202 -29.57 19.49 26.60
N ALA A 203 -29.04 20.06 27.69
CA ALA A 203 -29.80 20.39 28.88
C ALA A 203 -30.35 21.83 28.85
N GLU A 204 -29.80 22.69 27.99
CA GLU A 204 -30.31 24.03 27.65
C GLU A 204 -31.40 23.97 26.56
#